data_AF-A0A976PTR4-F1
#
_entry.id   AF-A0A976PTR4-F1
#
_cell.length_a   1.000
_cell.length_b   1.000
_cell.length_c   1.000
_cell.angle_alpha   90.00
_cell.angle_beta   90.00
_cell.angle_gamma   90.00
#
_symmetry.space_group_name_H-M   'P 1'
#
loop_
_entity.id
_entity.type
_entity.pdbx_description
1 polymer ?
#
loop_
_entity_poly.entity_id
_entity_poly.type
_entity_poly.pdbx_seq_one_letter_code
_entity_poly.pdbx_strand_id
1 'polypeptide(L)'
;MTQAKLITSAANALDSLERLALELELEKARLEEGRAESSPALKGLLAWGWHAVALLAYMRLQPQRQDFDAWIWDYLEEGEPALDVIRDSHWEERQRLSLLELLDILSEVDLPLLKPEFYQGWQDRTERCKTLRRQAAAITGTSIGGEQRDALLVLLAAYHRLLRFPVPVELAVEPVLEALPRLLDLVEALVVRSGPRGDQLTAALGRCRRALK
;
A
#
# COMPACT_ATOMS: atom_id res chain seq x y z
N MET A 1 12.54 -29.62 15.41
CA MET A 1 12.36 -28.21 15.01
C MET A 1 11.43 -28.20 13.82
N THR A 2 10.18 -27.79 14.02
CA THR A 2 9.20 -27.62 12.94
C THR A 2 9.71 -26.50 12.05
N GLN A 3 10.02 -26.78 10.78
CA GLN A 3 10.28 -25.71 9.79
C GLN A 3 9.02 -24.85 9.76
N ALA A 4 9.07 -23.67 10.37
CA ALA A 4 8.02 -22.68 10.24
C ALA A 4 7.90 -22.40 8.74
N LYS A 5 6.73 -22.72 8.18
CA LYS A 5 6.45 -22.50 6.76
C LYS A 5 6.50 -20.98 6.54
N LEU A 6 7.55 -20.48 5.91
CA LEU A 6 7.71 -19.06 5.60
C LEU A 6 6.50 -18.63 4.76
N ILE A 7 5.76 -17.64 5.25
CA ILE A 7 4.61 -17.10 4.55
C ILE A 7 5.14 -16.12 3.50
N THR A 8 4.86 -16.40 2.22
CA THR A 8 5.36 -15.59 1.10
C THR A 8 4.62 -14.24 1.02
N SER A 9 5.24 -13.22 0.42
CA SER A 9 4.58 -11.92 0.18
C SER A 9 3.26 -12.06 -0.57
N ALA A 10 3.19 -12.98 -1.53
CA ALA A 10 1.96 -13.27 -2.27
C ALA A 10 0.86 -13.89 -1.40
N ALA A 11 1.23 -14.62 -0.33
CA ALA A 11 0.29 -15.13 0.67
C ALA A 11 -0.21 -14.06 1.61
N ASN A 12 0.68 -13.22 2.10
CA ASN A 12 0.30 -12.08 2.93
C ASN A 12 -0.57 -11.09 2.17
N ALA A 13 -0.31 -10.87 0.87
CA ALA A 13 -1.11 -9.98 0.04
C ALA A 13 -2.53 -10.53 -0.12
N LEU A 14 -2.66 -11.84 -0.36
CA LEU A 14 -3.96 -12.49 -0.46
C LEU A 14 -4.73 -12.43 0.87
N ASP A 15 -4.10 -12.82 1.98
CA ASP A 15 -4.72 -12.75 3.32
C ASP A 15 -5.15 -11.31 3.65
N SER A 16 -4.33 -10.31 3.30
CA SER A 16 -4.69 -8.90 3.48
C SER A 16 -5.91 -8.49 2.65
N LEU A 17 -6.01 -8.92 1.39
CA LEU A 17 -7.19 -8.64 0.56
C LEU A 17 -8.44 -9.39 1.04
N GLU A 18 -8.31 -10.61 1.53
CA GLU A 18 -9.43 -11.38 2.09
C GLU A 18 -9.95 -10.74 3.38
N ARG A 19 -9.05 -10.24 4.24
CA ARG A 19 -9.42 -9.46 5.44
C ARG A 19 -10.04 -8.13 5.08
N LEU A 20 -9.47 -7.41 4.10
CA LEU A 20 -10.05 -6.17 3.59
C LEU A 20 -11.49 -6.39 3.10
N ALA A 21 -11.73 -7.46 2.34
CA ALA A 21 -13.07 -7.80 1.86
C ALA A 21 -14.04 -8.06 3.03
N LEU A 22 -13.61 -8.79 4.06
CA LEU A 22 -14.41 -9.04 5.24
C LEU A 22 -14.76 -7.76 6.00
N GLU A 23 -13.78 -6.88 6.22
CA GLU A 23 -14.01 -5.58 6.88
C GLU A 23 -14.98 -4.70 6.08
N LEU A 24 -14.90 -4.72 4.73
CA LEU A 24 -15.84 -4.00 3.87
C LEU A 24 -17.26 -4.55 3.99
N GLU A 25 -17.42 -5.88 4.04
CA GLU A 25 -18.73 -6.54 4.20
C GLU A 25 -19.34 -6.22 5.57
N LEU A 26 -18.53 -6.22 6.63
CA LEU A 26 -18.97 -5.84 7.97
C LEU A 26 -19.39 -4.37 8.04
N GLU A 27 -18.64 -3.48 7.40
CA GLU A 27 -18.98 -2.05 7.37
C GLU A 27 -20.26 -1.80 6.58
N LYS A 28 -20.42 -2.47 5.42
CA LYS A 28 -21.66 -2.40 4.64
C LYS A 28 -22.88 -2.82 5.47
N ALA A 29 -22.79 -3.96 6.17
CA ALA A 29 -23.88 -4.44 7.02
C ALA A 29 -24.22 -3.44 8.15
N ARG A 30 -23.22 -2.78 8.74
CA ARG A 30 -23.43 -1.75 9.77
C ARG A 30 -24.15 -0.51 9.25
N LEU A 31 -23.77 -0.05 8.06
CA LEU A 31 -24.41 1.07 7.40
C LEU A 31 -25.89 0.76 7.06
N GLU A 32 -26.16 -0.47 6.60
CA GLU A 32 -27.53 -0.95 6.33
C GLU A 32 -28.39 -1.05 7.63
N GLU A 33 -27.77 -1.34 8.77
CA GLU A 33 -28.41 -1.37 10.09
C GLU A 33 -28.57 0.02 10.75
N GLY A 34 -28.11 1.10 10.11
CA GLY A 34 -28.13 2.45 10.67
C GLY A 34 -27.15 2.65 11.84
N ARG A 35 -26.15 1.77 11.98
CA ARG A 35 -25.13 1.81 13.04
C ARG A 35 -23.87 2.49 12.51
N ALA A 36 -23.97 3.77 12.18
CA ALA A 36 -22.86 4.57 11.64
C ALA A 36 -21.85 5.04 12.71
N GLU A 37 -22.11 4.78 14.00
CA GLU A 37 -21.29 5.32 15.09
C GLU A 37 -20.09 4.39 15.41
N SER A 38 -18.88 4.83 15.02
CA SER A 38 -17.51 4.29 15.25
C SER A 38 -17.02 3.24 14.23
N SER A 39 -16.00 3.51 13.38
CA SER A 39 -14.53 3.75 13.53
C SER A 39 -13.61 2.50 13.55
N PRO A 40 -13.91 1.38 14.26
CA PRO A 40 -13.01 0.21 14.29
C PRO A 40 -12.82 -0.47 12.92
N ALA A 41 -13.86 -0.49 12.08
CA ALA A 41 -13.79 -1.09 10.75
C ALA A 41 -12.84 -0.29 9.84
N LEU A 42 -12.87 1.04 9.89
CA LEU A 42 -11.99 1.91 9.10
C LEU A 42 -10.51 1.64 9.38
N LYS A 43 -10.15 1.39 10.64
CA LYS A 43 -8.79 1.02 11.00
C LYS A 43 -8.37 -0.29 10.33
N GLY A 44 -9.23 -1.31 10.35
CA GLY A 44 -9.00 -2.58 9.66
C GLY A 44 -8.87 -2.38 8.14
N LEU A 45 -9.82 -1.68 7.53
CA LEU A 45 -9.84 -1.36 6.11
C LEU A 45 -8.53 -0.72 5.64
N LEU A 46 -8.09 0.32 6.34
CA LEU A 46 -6.87 1.05 6.01
C LEU A 46 -5.62 0.20 6.26
N ALA A 47 -5.56 -0.53 7.38
CA ALA A 47 -4.42 -1.38 7.71
C ALA A 47 -4.22 -2.48 6.64
N TRP A 48 -5.28 -3.22 6.32
CA TRP A 48 -5.20 -4.32 5.37
C TRP A 48 -5.02 -3.83 3.92
N GLY A 49 -5.68 -2.73 3.55
CA GLY A 49 -5.54 -2.14 2.22
C GLY A 49 -4.12 -1.64 1.94
N TRP A 50 -3.54 -0.87 2.86
CA TRP A 50 -2.16 -0.39 2.70
C TRP A 50 -1.13 -1.52 2.79
N HIS A 51 -1.38 -2.53 3.62
CA HIS A 51 -0.51 -3.70 3.68
C HIS A 51 -0.52 -4.47 2.35
N ALA A 52 -1.70 -4.69 1.75
CA ALA A 52 -1.79 -5.30 0.42
C ALA A 52 -1.04 -4.49 -0.65
N VAL A 53 -1.19 -3.16 -0.67
CA VAL A 53 -0.46 -2.28 -1.59
C VAL A 53 1.05 -2.41 -1.42
N ALA A 54 1.56 -2.35 -0.18
CA ALA A 54 3.00 -2.46 0.08
C ALA A 54 3.56 -3.80 -0.40
N LEU A 55 2.86 -4.90 -0.12
CA LEU A 55 3.26 -6.25 -0.53
C LEU A 55 3.25 -6.44 -2.04
N LEU A 56 2.19 -6.00 -2.71
CA LEU A 56 2.07 -6.11 -4.16
C LEU A 56 3.08 -5.23 -4.86
N ALA A 57 3.30 -3.99 -4.39
CA ALA A 57 4.32 -3.12 -4.93
C ALA A 57 5.71 -3.73 -4.76
N TYR A 58 6.04 -4.26 -3.58
CA TYR A 58 7.29 -4.99 -3.35
C TYR A 58 7.47 -6.12 -4.36
N MET A 59 6.45 -6.98 -4.54
CA MET A 59 6.49 -8.09 -5.49
C MET A 59 6.68 -7.65 -6.95
N ARG A 60 6.17 -6.47 -7.32
CA ARG A 60 6.34 -5.91 -8.67
C ARG A 60 7.73 -5.34 -8.88
N LEU A 61 8.26 -4.61 -7.90
CA LEU A 61 9.51 -3.87 -8.03
C LEU A 61 10.75 -4.74 -7.77
N GLN A 62 10.69 -5.67 -6.81
CA GLN A 62 11.84 -6.46 -6.36
C GLN A 62 12.54 -7.28 -7.47
N PRO A 63 11.83 -7.92 -8.42
CA PRO A 63 12.49 -8.71 -9.47
C PRO A 63 13.38 -7.88 -10.42
N GLN A 64 13.09 -6.58 -10.51
CA GLN A 64 13.80 -5.60 -11.35
C GLN A 64 14.55 -4.58 -10.49
N ARG A 65 14.86 -4.91 -9.22
CA ARG A 65 15.47 -3.97 -8.27
C ARG A 65 16.80 -3.38 -8.75
N GLN A 66 17.57 -4.14 -9.54
CA GLN A 66 18.83 -3.71 -10.14
C GLN A 66 18.68 -2.58 -11.18
N ASP A 67 17.46 -2.29 -11.64
CA ASP A 67 17.19 -1.18 -12.56
C ASP A 67 17.13 0.16 -11.82
N PHE A 68 16.98 0.14 -10.48
CA PHE A 68 17.01 1.33 -9.65
C PHE A 68 18.44 1.67 -9.18
N ASP A 69 18.60 2.85 -8.56
CA ASP A 69 19.83 3.17 -7.86
C ASP A 69 20.07 2.21 -6.67
N ALA A 70 21.34 2.05 -6.28
CA ALA A 70 21.75 1.12 -5.23
C ALA A 70 21.02 1.36 -3.90
N TRP A 71 20.60 2.59 -3.64
CA TRP A 71 19.89 2.93 -2.42
C TRP A 71 18.44 2.44 -2.41
N ILE A 72 17.72 2.47 -3.54
CA ILE A 72 16.40 1.82 -3.65
C ILE A 72 16.53 0.29 -3.63
N TRP A 73 17.62 -0.25 -4.19
CA TRP A 73 17.89 -1.68 -4.14
C TRP A 73 17.89 -2.18 -2.69
N ASP A 74 18.62 -1.55 -1.78
CA ASP A 74 18.69 -1.96 -0.36
C ASP A 74 17.29 -2.11 0.28
N TYR A 75 16.37 -1.18 0.02
CA TYR A 75 14.99 -1.27 0.52
C TYR A 75 14.19 -2.43 -0.08
N LEU A 76 14.40 -2.72 -1.37
CA LEU A 76 13.73 -3.83 -2.06
C LEU A 76 14.36 -5.19 -1.71
N GLU A 77 15.56 -5.21 -1.13
CA GLU A 77 16.19 -6.43 -0.64
C GLU A 77 15.71 -6.77 0.77
N GLU A 78 15.65 -5.80 1.68
CA GLU A 78 15.25 -6.01 3.08
C GLU A 78 13.73 -6.08 3.31
N GLY A 79 12.94 -5.79 2.28
CA GLY A 79 11.48 -5.63 2.34
C GLY A 79 10.63 -6.91 2.44
N GLU A 80 11.22 -8.09 2.64
CA GLU A 80 10.40 -9.31 2.81
C GLU A 80 9.55 -9.20 4.10
N PRO A 81 8.22 -9.38 4.02
CA PRO A 81 7.26 -9.06 5.08
C PRO A 81 7.20 -10.11 6.20
N ALA A 82 8.17 -11.01 6.28
CA ALA A 82 8.28 -11.92 7.41
C ALA A 82 8.58 -11.12 8.68
N LEU A 83 7.96 -11.48 9.81
CA LEU A 83 8.33 -10.91 11.11
C LEU A 83 9.80 -11.20 11.37
N ASP A 84 10.61 -10.16 11.46
CA ASP A 84 12.00 -10.23 11.89
C ASP A 84 12.09 -9.43 13.18
N VAL A 85 12.23 -10.14 14.30
CA VAL A 85 12.18 -9.53 15.63
C VAL A 85 13.28 -8.48 15.80
N ILE A 86 14.46 -8.68 15.22
CA ILE A 86 15.58 -7.75 15.37
C ILE A 86 15.29 -6.51 14.51
N ARG A 87 15.10 -6.69 13.20
CA ARG A 87 14.80 -5.61 12.26
C ARG A 87 13.57 -4.80 12.68
N ASP A 88 12.47 -5.49 13.01
CA ASP A 88 11.20 -4.84 13.35
C ASP A 88 11.22 -4.23 14.77
N SER A 89 12.17 -4.60 15.65
CA SER A 89 12.41 -3.91 16.92
C SER A 89 13.14 -2.57 16.76
N HIS A 90 13.86 -2.38 15.65
CA HIS A 90 14.59 -1.17 15.30
C HIS A 90 13.82 -0.31 14.27
N TRP A 91 12.51 -0.12 14.48
CA TRP A 91 11.59 0.59 13.57
C TRP A 91 12.06 1.99 13.08
N GLU A 92 12.96 2.64 13.82
CA GLU A 92 13.52 3.95 13.47
C GLU A 92 14.69 3.91 12.46
N GLU A 93 15.23 2.72 12.18
CA GLU A 93 16.31 2.55 11.20
C GLU A 93 15.76 2.43 9.78
N ARG A 94 16.40 3.13 8.84
CA ARG A 94 15.97 3.44 7.47
C ARG A 94 15.93 2.23 6.52
N GLN A 95 15.26 1.15 6.91
CA GLN A 95 15.33 -0.14 6.22
C GLN A 95 14.09 -0.44 5.37
N ARG A 96 13.07 0.42 5.39
CA ARG A 96 11.87 0.26 4.53
C ARG A 96 11.40 1.57 3.92
N LEU A 97 10.89 1.47 2.69
CA LEU A 97 10.08 2.53 2.09
C LEU A 97 8.83 2.74 2.93
N SER A 98 8.62 3.96 3.39
CA SER A 98 7.33 4.37 3.94
C SER A 98 6.26 4.38 2.84
N LEU A 99 4.99 4.28 3.24
CA LEU A 99 3.87 4.34 2.30
C LEU A 99 3.83 5.67 1.51
N LEU A 100 4.31 6.77 2.11
CA LEU A 100 4.41 8.06 1.42
C LEU A 100 5.47 8.02 0.32
N GLU A 101 6.63 7.44 0.59
CA GLU A 101 7.71 7.28 -0.39
C GLU A 101 7.31 6.31 -1.50
N LEU A 102 6.63 5.22 -1.14
CA LEU A 102 6.06 4.29 -2.12
C LEU A 102 5.03 4.99 -3.02
N LEU A 103 4.12 5.78 -2.44
CA LEU A 103 3.14 6.55 -3.20
C LEU A 103 3.84 7.52 -4.16
N ASP A 104 4.92 8.16 -3.70
CA ASP A 104 5.69 9.11 -4.51
C ASP A 104 6.43 8.41 -5.66
N ILE A 105 6.97 7.21 -5.44
CA ILE A 105 7.64 6.39 -6.47
C ILE A 105 6.64 5.88 -7.52
N LEU A 106 5.42 5.51 -7.12
CA LEU A 106 4.39 4.99 -8.03
C LEU A 106 3.61 6.10 -8.76
N SER A 107 3.86 7.38 -8.45
CA SER A 107 3.17 8.53 -9.04
C SER A 107 3.65 8.86 -10.46
N GLU A 108 2.82 9.58 -11.21
CA GLU A 108 3.21 10.19 -12.49
C GLU A 108 4.42 11.12 -12.35
N VAL A 109 5.24 11.16 -13.40
CA VAL A 109 6.55 11.83 -13.42
C VAL A 109 6.44 13.33 -13.14
N ASP A 110 5.39 13.98 -13.65
CA ASP A 110 5.25 15.43 -13.63
C ASP A 110 4.55 15.97 -12.36
N LEU A 111 4.12 15.09 -11.46
CA LEU A 111 3.48 15.52 -10.22
C LEU A 111 4.50 16.09 -9.21
N PRO A 112 4.11 17.03 -8.34
CA PRO A 112 4.98 17.52 -7.27
C PRO A 112 5.50 16.41 -6.35
N LEU A 113 6.74 16.54 -5.87
CA LEU A 113 7.34 15.58 -4.93
C LEU A 113 6.60 15.61 -3.59
N LEU A 114 6.28 14.43 -3.04
CA LEU A 114 5.64 14.30 -1.74
C LEU A 114 6.65 14.38 -0.59
N LYS A 115 7.87 13.85 -0.80
CA LYS A 115 8.91 13.84 0.22
C LYS A 115 10.28 14.20 -0.37
N PRO A 116 10.58 15.49 -0.65
CA PRO A 116 11.84 15.90 -1.27
C PRO A 116 13.10 15.45 -0.53
N GLU A 117 13.04 15.33 0.81
CA GLU A 117 14.12 14.88 1.66
C GLU A 117 14.45 13.38 1.53
N PHE A 118 13.56 12.58 0.95
CA PHE A 118 13.83 11.18 0.64
C PHE A 118 14.86 11.05 -0.48
N TYR A 119 14.83 11.95 -1.47
CA TYR A 119 15.70 11.91 -2.65
C TYR A 119 17.07 12.58 -2.43
N GLN A 120 17.54 12.68 -1.17
CA GLN A 120 18.80 13.35 -0.82
C GLN A 120 20.04 12.75 -1.52
N GLY A 121 20.98 13.63 -1.91
CA GLY A 121 22.23 13.33 -2.61
C GLY A 121 22.82 14.59 -3.27
N TRP A 122 24.00 14.50 -3.91
CA TRP A 122 24.65 15.58 -4.67
C TRP A 122 23.94 15.92 -6.01
N GLN A 123 22.93 15.13 -6.41
CA GLN A 123 22.17 15.30 -7.65
C GLN A 123 20.92 16.17 -7.45
N ASP A 124 20.36 16.67 -8.55
CA ASP A 124 19.03 17.30 -8.58
C ASP A 124 17.97 16.29 -8.11
N ARG A 125 17.40 16.56 -6.93
CA ARG A 125 16.38 15.73 -6.27
C ARG A 125 15.18 15.48 -7.18
N THR A 126 14.84 16.47 -7.99
CA THR A 126 13.70 16.42 -8.91
C THR A 126 13.97 15.40 -10.01
N GLU A 127 15.15 15.44 -10.62
CA GLU A 127 15.52 14.51 -11.70
C GLU A 127 15.68 13.07 -11.18
N ARG A 128 16.21 12.90 -9.96
CA ARG A 128 16.25 11.58 -9.33
C ARG A 128 14.84 11.03 -9.11
N CYS A 129 13.94 11.82 -8.53
CA CYS A 129 12.55 11.41 -8.32
C CYS A 129 11.86 11.04 -9.65
N LYS A 130 11.97 11.90 -10.68
CA LYS A 130 11.43 11.63 -12.02
C LYS A 130 11.98 10.34 -12.63
N THR A 131 13.27 10.08 -12.44
CA THR A 131 13.91 8.86 -12.95
C THR A 131 13.37 7.62 -12.25
N LEU A 132 13.25 7.64 -10.92
CA LEU A 132 12.67 6.55 -10.14
C LEU A 132 11.21 6.28 -10.52
N ARG A 133 10.40 7.33 -10.71
CA ARG A 133 9.00 7.20 -11.17
C ARG A 133 8.91 6.59 -12.56
N ARG A 134 9.78 7.01 -13.50
CA ARG A 134 9.83 6.42 -14.86
C ARG A 134 10.16 4.93 -14.81
N GLN A 135 11.14 4.54 -13.98
CA GLN A 135 11.53 3.15 -13.81
C GLN A 135 10.41 2.33 -13.17
N ALA A 136 9.82 2.83 -12.08
CA ALA A 136 8.69 2.18 -11.42
C ALA A 136 7.50 1.99 -12.39
N ALA A 137 7.12 3.03 -13.14
CA ALA A 137 6.04 2.95 -14.12
C ALA A 137 6.33 1.96 -15.26
N ALA A 138 7.58 1.87 -15.72
CA ALA A 138 7.99 0.88 -16.71
C ALA A 138 7.86 -0.56 -16.18
N ILE A 139 8.21 -0.79 -14.91
CA ILE A 139 8.12 -2.10 -14.25
C ILE A 139 6.66 -2.48 -13.97
N THR A 140 5.89 -1.57 -13.38
CA THR A 140 4.50 -1.80 -12.97
C THR A 140 3.54 -1.77 -14.14
N GLY A 141 3.88 -1.08 -15.23
CA GLY A 141 3.02 -0.85 -16.39
C GLY A 141 1.97 0.25 -16.16
N THR A 142 2.08 1.01 -15.07
CA THR A 142 1.09 2.02 -14.68
C THR A 142 1.70 3.09 -13.77
N SER A 143 1.06 4.25 -13.67
CA SER A 143 1.40 5.31 -12.72
C SER A 143 0.14 5.86 -12.05
N ILE A 144 0.30 6.39 -10.85
CA ILE A 144 -0.77 7.03 -10.08
C ILE A 144 -0.90 8.49 -10.56
N GLY A 145 -2.04 8.82 -11.17
CA GLY A 145 -2.35 10.18 -11.60
C GLY A 145 -2.77 11.10 -10.45
N GLY A 146 -2.87 12.40 -10.73
CA GLY A 146 -3.14 13.45 -9.72
C GLY A 146 -4.35 13.18 -8.82
N GLU A 147 -5.54 12.97 -9.42
CA GLU A 147 -6.77 12.73 -8.66
C GLU A 147 -6.70 11.45 -7.80
N GLN A 148 -6.09 10.39 -8.33
CA GLN A 148 -5.92 9.15 -7.59
C GLN A 148 -4.97 9.35 -6.42
N ARG A 149 -3.87 10.10 -6.63
CA ARG A 149 -2.88 10.40 -5.59
C ARG A 149 -3.47 11.20 -4.45
N ASP A 150 -4.29 12.20 -4.75
CA ASP A 150 -4.93 13.04 -3.73
C ASP A 150 -5.88 12.21 -2.86
N ALA A 151 -6.68 11.33 -3.46
CA ALA A 151 -7.52 10.39 -2.72
C ALA A 151 -6.68 9.42 -1.86
N LEU A 152 -5.58 8.90 -2.40
CA LEU A 152 -4.66 8.03 -1.64
C LEU A 152 -3.99 8.76 -0.48
N LEU A 153 -3.69 10.06 -0.61
CA LEU A 153 -3.18 10.88 0.47
C LEU A 153 -4.22 11.06 1.59
N VAL A 154 -5.51 11.19 1.28
CA VAL A 154 -6.59 11.18 2.28
C VAL A 154 -6.58 9.87 3.07
N LEU A 155 -6.53 8.73 2.38
CA LEU A 155 -6.48 7.42 3.03
C LEU A 155 -5.21 7.23 3.87
N LEU A 156 -4.08 7.74 3.39
CA LEU A 156 -2.81 7.66 4.12
C LEU A 156 -2.87 8.54 5.38
N ALA A 157 -3.40 9.76 5.27
CA ALA A 157 -3.60 10.63 6.43
C ALA A 157 -4.50 9.95 7.48
N ALA A 158 -5.61 9.34 7.05
CA ALA A 158 -6.49 8.57 7.93
C ALA A 158 -5.77 7.37 8.58
N TYR A 159 -4.98 6.61 7.80
CA TYR A 159 -4.18 5.48 8.29
C TYR A 159 -3.22 5.93 9.41
N HIS A 160 -2.44 6.97 9.16
CA HIS A 160 -1.49 7.50 10.12
C HIS A 160 -2.22 8.00 11.38
N ARG A 161 -3.37 8.64 11.20
CA ARG A 161 -4.14 9.22 12.30
C ARG A 161 -4.81 8.16 13.19
N LEU A 162 -5.35 7.08 12.62
CA LEU A 162 -6.01 5.99 13.37
C LEU A 162 -5.05 4.98 14.01
N LEU A 163 -3.89 4.75 13.39
CA LEU A 163 -2.98 3.70 13.85
C LEU A 163 -1.83 4.20 14.71
N ARG A 164 -1.36 5.44 14.48
CA ARG A 164 -0.15 5.95 15.14
C ARG A 164 -0.42 6.94 16.27
N PHE A 165 -1.63 7.50 16.37
CA PHE A 165 -1.94 8.44 17.45
C PHE A 165 -2.65 7.76 18.62
N PRO A 166 -2.18 7.99 19.87
CA PRO A 166 -2.79 7.40 21.06
C PRO A 166 -4.08 8.12 21.49
N VAL A 167 -4.38 9.29 20.91
CA VAL A 167 -5.57 10.09 21.25
C VAL A 167 -6.71 9.68 20.33
N PRO A 168 -7.96 9.52 20.83
CA PRO A 168 -9.12 9.32 19.97
C PRO A 168 -9.20 10.43 18.92
N VAL A 169 -9.34 10.04 17.66
CA VAL A 169 -9.50 11.00 16.56
C VAL A 169 -10.85 10.80 15.92
N GLU A 170 -11.58 11.91 15.80
CA GLU A 170 -12.76 11.99 14.95
C GLU A 170 -12.30 12.10 13.49
N LEU A 171 -12.71 11.13 12.68
CA LEU A 171 -12.52 11.15 11.24
C LEU A 171 -13.88 11.34 10.57
N ALA A 172 -13.92 12.26 9.61
CA ALA A 172 -15.00 12.27 8.64
C ALA A 172 -14.92 10.95 7.86
N VAL A 173 -15.96 10.13 7.96
CA VAL A 173 -15.99 8.76 7.42
C VAL A 173 -16.19 8.81 5.91
N GLU A 174 -17.03 9.73 5.44
CA GLU A 174 -17.43 9.85 4.04
C GLU A 174 -16.24 10.08 3.10
N PRO A 175 -15.30 11.02 3.35
CA PRO A 175 -14.13 11.19 2.49
C PRO A 175 -13.21 9.95 2.45
N VAL A 176 -13.17 9.16 3.52
CA VAL A 176 -12.39 7.92 3.55
C VAL A 176 -13.07 6.87 2.68
N LEU A 177 -14.39 6.68 2.83
CA LEU A 177 -15.15 5.72 2.03
C LEU A 177 -15.15 6.10 0.54
N GLU A 178 -15.29 7.38 0.21
CA GLU A 178 -15.22 7.89 -1.17
C GLU A 178 -13.84 7.68 -1.81
N ALA A 179 -12.77 7.70 -1.01
CA ALA A 179 -11.41 7.49 -1.49
C ALA A 179 -11.02 6.00 -1.63
N LEU A 180 -11.66 5.08 -0.88
CA LEU A 180 -11.37 3.64 -0.91
C LEU A 180 -11.32 3.01 -2.32
N PRO A 181 -12.21 3.34 -3.28
CA PRO A 181 -12.11 2.83 -4.64
C PRO A 181 -10.74 3.06 -5.27
N ARG A 182 -10.08 4.20 -4.99
CA ARG A 182 -8.77 4.56 -5.55
C ARG A 182 -7.64 3.67 -5.02
N LEU A 183 -7.78 3.16 -3.80
CA LEU A 183 -6.87 2.17 -3.23
C LEU A 183 -7.05 0.81 -3.92
N LEU A 184 -8.30 0.40 -4.18
CA LEU A 184 -8.58 -0.84 -4.91
C LEU A 184 -8.12 -0.75 -6.38
N ASP A 185 -8.23 0.42 -7.00
CA ASP A 185 -7.68 0.67 -8.35
C ASP A 185 -6.15 0.50 -8.35
N LEU A 186 -5.45 1.00 -7.32
CA LEU A 186 -4.00 0.79 -7.17
C LEU A 186 -3.65 -0.68 -6.93
N VAL A 187 -4.39 -1.38 -6.07
CA VAL A 187 -4.23 -2.83 -5.86
C VAL A 187 -4.38 -3.57 -7.20
N GLU A 188 -5.42 -3.25 -7.97
CA GLU A 188 -5.66 -3.87 -9.28
C GLU A 188 -4.46 -3.70 -10.21
N ALA A 189 -3.92 -2.49 -10.27
CA ALA A 189 -2.78 -2.15 -11.11
C ALA A 189 -1.49 -2.88 -10.70
N LEU A 190 -1.38 -3.29 -9.43
CA LEU A 190 -0.23 -4.02 -8.89
C LEU A 190 -0.40 -5.55 -8.92
N VAL A 191 -1.61 -6.08 -9.14
CA VAL A 191 -1.85 -7.53 -9.23
C VAL A 191 -1.32 -8.08 -10.56
N VAL A 192 -0.36 -9.00 -10.49
CA VAL A 192 0.08 -9.79 -11.65
C VAL A 192 -0.95 -10.89 -11.91
N ARG A 193 -1.66 -10.81 -13.05
CA ARG A 193 -2.78 -11.71 -13.40
C ARG A 193 -2.35 -13.12 -13.84
N SER A 194 -1.05 -13.40 -13.97
CA SER A 194 -0.57 -14.69 -14.45
C SER A 194 -0.43 -15.73 -13.33
N GLY A 195 -1.03 -16.91 -13.53
CA GLY A 195 -0.87 -18.08 -12.68
C GLY A 195 -1.88 -18.19 -11.52
N PRO A 196 -1.92 -19.32 -10.80
CA PRO A 196 -2.98 -19.63 -9.83
C PRO A 196 -3.13 -18.59 -8.70
N ARG A 197 -2.03 -17.94 -8.34
CA ARG A 197 -2.04 -16.91 -7.30
C ARG A 197 -2.60 -15.57 -7.78
N GLY A 198 -2.37 -15.23 -9.05
CA GLY A 198 -2.95 -14.05 -9.69
C GLY A 198 -4.48 -14.14 -9.74
N ASP A 199 -5.00 -15.33 -10.04
CA ASP A 199 -6.45 -15.60 -10.06
C ASP A 199 -7.07 -15.42 -8.67
N GLN A 200 -6.41 -15.92 -7.62
CA GLN A 200 -6.87 -15.75 -6.23
C GLN A 200 -6.88 -14.28 -5.80
N LEU A 201 -5.80 -13.54 -6.09
CA LEU A 201 -5.72 -12.10 -5.79
C LEU A 201 -6.82 -11.33 -6.53
N THR A 202 -7.05 -11.66 -7.81
CA THR A 202 -8.11 -11.05 -8.63
C THR A 202 -9.51 -11.36 -8.06
N ALA A 203 -9.74 -12.60 -7.61
CA ALA A 203 -11.00 -12.99 -6.98
C ALA A 203 -11.25 -12.25 -5.65
N ALA A 204 -10.22 -12.12 -4.80
CA ALA A 204 -10.28 -11.39 -3.55
C ALA A 204 -10.54 -9.89 -3.77
N LEU A 205 -9.86 -9.28 -4.74
CA LEU A 205 -10.12 -7.90 -5.17
C LEU A 205 -11.55 -7.73 -5.71
N GLY A 206 -12.04 -8.68 -6.49
CA GLY A 206 -13.42 -8.69 -6.97
C GLY A 206 -14.45 -8.74 -5.83
N ARG A 207 -14.14 -9.45 -4.74
CA ARG A 207 -14.95 -9.45 -3.51
C ARG A 207 -14.93 -8.08 -2.82
N CYS A 208 -13.75 -7.47 -2.67
CA CYS A 208 -13.63 -6.09 -2.14
C CYS A 208 -14.49 -5.10 -2.93
N ARG A 209 -14.41 -5.12 -4.27
CA ARG A 209 -15.20 -4.22 -5.13
C ARG A 209 -16.71 -4.47 -5.02
N ARG A 210 -17.16 -5.69 -4.76
CA ARG A 210 -18.59 -5.98 -4.52
C ARG A 210 -19.06 -5.51 -3.15
N ALA A 211 -18.21 -5.62 -2.14
CA ALA A 211 -18.53 -5.17 -0.79
C ALA A 211 -18.61 -3.64 -0.67
N LEU A 212 -17.86 -2.93 -1.53
CA LEU A 212 -17.87 -1.46 -1.59
C LEU A 212 -19.05 -0.86 -2.36
N LYS A 213 -19.78 -1.67 -3.15
CA LYS A 213 -21.00 -1.26 -3.87
C LYS A 213 -22.23 -1.50 -3.02
#